data_AF-A0A183CT63-F1
#
_entry.id   AF-A0A183CT63-F1
#
_cell.length_a   1.000
_cell.length_b   1.000
_cell.length_c   1.000
_cell.angle_alpha   90.00
_cell.angle_beta   90.00
_cell.angle_gamma   90.00
#
_symmetry.space_group_name_H-M   'P 1'
#
loop_
_entity.id
_entity.type
_entity.pdbx_description
1 polymer ?
#
loop_
_entity_poly.entity_id
_entity_poly.type
_entity_poly.pdbx_seq_one_letter_code
_entity_poly.pdbx_strand_id
1 'polypeptide(L)'
;MGEKAAMACTIAVEEVIGEHYNDQIKQLLADNPDANRELVEKLVEFRDDEMEHHDTGVRYEGLEAPFYDALKAVIQTGCKTAIWITQRI
;
A
#
# COMPACT_ATOMS: atom_id res chain seq x y z
N MET A 1 21.63 2.06 2.59
CA MET A 1 20.52 3.04 2.61
C MET A 1 20.45 3.60 4.02
N GLY A 2 20.26 4.90 4.20
CA GLY A 2 20.03 5.49 5.53
C GLY A 2 18.60 5.20 6.02
N GLU A 3 18.37 5.35 7.32
CA GLU A 3 17.08 5.08 7.98
C GLU A 3 15.90 5.80 7.29
N LYS A 4 16.05 7.11 7.01
CA LYS A 4 15.06 7.91 6.27
C LYS A 4 14.71 7.33 4.91
N ALA A 5 15.71 6.83 4.17
CA ALA A 5 15.48 6.24 2.85
C ALA A 5 14.72 4.91 2.93
N ALA A 6 14.97 4.10 3.96
CA ALA A 6 14.19 2.90 4.21
C ALA A 6 12.73 3.25 4.56
N MET A 7 12.53 4.26 5.39
CA MET A 7 11.18 4.75 5.74
C MET A 7 10.45 5.37 4.54
N ALA A 8 11.16 6.07 3.65
CA ALA A 8 10.61 6.53 2.37
C ALA A 8 10.13 5.38 1.48
N CYS A 9 10.90 4.28 1.45
CA CYS A 9 10.47 3.06 0.75
C CYS A 9 9.19 2.49 1.37
N THR A 10 9.13 2.36 2.70
CA THR A 10 7.93 1.90 3.41
C THR A 10 6.73 2.76 3.04
N ILE A 11 6.82 4.08 3.22
CA ILE A 11 5.73 5.01 2.87
C ILE A 11 5.23 4.79 1.43
N ALA A 12 6.17 4.69 0.47
CA ALA A 12 5.83 4.53 -0.93
C ALA A 12 5.16 3.18 -1.24
N VAL A 13 5.61 2.10 -0.62
CA VAL A 13 5.03 0.76 -0.78
C VAL A 13 3.65 0.70 -0.16
N GLU A 14 3.51 1.12 1.11
CA GLU A 14 2.27 0.97 1.86
C GLU A 14 1.13 1.83 1.31
N GLU A 15 1.44 3.01 0.74
CA GLU A 15 0.43 3.80 0.03
C GLU A 15 -0.17 3.02 -1.14
N VAL A 16 0.65 2.28 -1.91
CA VAL A 16 0.18 1.50 -3.06
C VAL A 16 -0.55 0.23 -2.63
N ILE A 17 -0.07 -0.46 -1.59
CA ILE A 17 -0.71 -1.66 -1.07
C ILE A 17 -2.06 -1.31 -0.41
N GLY A 18 -2.12 -0.23 0.37
CA GLY A 18 -3.36 0.28 0.95
C GLY A 18 -4.39 0.68 -0.11
N GLU A 19 -3.96 1.37 -1.18
CA GLU A 19 -4.82 1.65 -2.35
C GLU A 19 -5.36 0.34 -2.97
N HIS A 20 -4.49 -0.66 -3.13
CA HIS A 20 -4.84 -1.94 -3.72
C HIS A 20 -5.89 -2.70 -2.90
N TYR A 21 -5.71 -2.81 -1.57
CA TYR A 21 -6.70 -3.45 -0.71
C TYR A 21 -8.03 -2.69 -0.72
N ASN A 22 -7.99 -1.35 -0.72
CA ASN A 22 -9.20 -0.55 -0.81
C ASN A 22 -9.99 -0.81 -2.10
N ASP A 23 -9.30 -0.99 -3.22
CA ASP A 23 -9.95 -1.34 -4.49
C ASP A 23 -10.49 -2.77 -4.50
N GLN A 24 -9.80 -3.74 -3.91
CA GLN A 24 -10.32 -5.10 -3.72
C GLN A 24 -11.59 -5.11 -2.87
N ILE A 25 -11.61 -4.36 -1.76
CA ILE A 25 -12.80 -4.22 -0.90
C ILE A 25 -13.99 -3.69 -1.70
N LYS A 26 -13.80 -2.61 -2.48
CA LYS A 26 -14.87 -2.04 -3.33
C LYS A 26 -15.39 -3.05 -4.34
N GLN A 27 -14.50 -3.81 -4.98
CA GLN A 27 -14.88 -4.83 -5.97
C GLN A 27 -15.70 -5.96 -5.33
N LEU A 28 -15.25 -6.48 -4.18
CA LEU A 28 -15.93 -7.57 -3.48
C LEU A 28 -17.30 -7.17 -2.95
N LEU A 29 -17.43 -5.92 -2.46
CA LEU A 29 -18.71 -5.34 -2.03
C LEU A 29 -19.66 -5.11 -3.20
N ALA A 30 -19.15 -4.77 -4.39
CA ALA A 30 -19.97 -4.59 -5.58
C ALA A 30 -20.45 -5.92 -6.19
N ASP A 31 -19.66 -6.98 -6.06
CA ASP A 31 -19.96 -8.31 -6.61
C ASP A 31 -21.00 -9.07 -5.76
N ASN A 32 -20.68 -9.36 -4.50
CA ASN A 32 -21.58 -10.04 -3.58
C ASN A 32 -21.19 -9.78 -2.10
N PRO A 33 -21.74 -8.73 -1.46
CA PRO A 33 -21.33 -8.31 -0.13
C PRO A 33 -21.54 -9.39 0.94
N ASP A 34 -22.64 -10.14 0.87
CA ASP A 34 -22.96 -11.17 1.87
C ASP A 34 -22.04 -12.38 1.77
N ALA A 35 -21.74 -12.82 0.54
CA ALA A 35 -20.83 -13.94 0.31
C ALA A 35 -19.37 -13.60 0.60
N ASN A 36 -18.97 -12.34 0.38
CA ASN A 36 -17.59 -11.88 0.54
C ASN A 36 -17.28 -11.26 1.90
N ARG A 37 -18.23 -11.24 2.84
CA ARG A 37 -18.11 -10.52 4.12
C ARG A 37 -16.83 -10.84 4.90
N GLU A 38 -16.51 -12.12 5.08
CA GLU A 38 -15.30 -12.53 5.82
C GLU A 38 -14.01 -12.07 5.13
N LEU A 39 -13.97 -12.11 3.80
CA LEU A 39 -12.81 -11.65 3.04
C LEU A 39 -12.67 -10.13 3.10
N VAL A 40 -13.79 -9.40 3.00
CA VAL A 40 -13.81 -7.94 3.16
C VAL A 40 -13.32 -7.52 4.53
N GLU A 41 -13.76 -8.19 5.61
CA GLU A 41 -13.31 -7.91 6.98
C GLU A 41 -11.77 -8.07 7.11
N LYS A 42 -11.20 -9.15 6.55
CA LYS A 42 -9.74 -9.36 6.56
C LYS A 42 -8.98 -8.31 5.73
N LEU A 43 -9.51 -7.93 4.56
CA LEU A 43 -8.88 -6.90 3.74
C LEU A 43 -8.93 -5.53 4.40
N VAL A 44 -9.98 -5.24 5.17
CA VAL A 44 -10.06 -4.02 5.99
C VAL A 44 -8.99 -4.02 7.07
N GLU A 45 -8.82 -5.12 7.79
CA GLU A 45 -7.75 -5.28 8.79
C GLU A 45 -6.37 -5.03 8.17
N PHE A 46 -6.04 -5.71 7.06
CA PHE A 46 -4.75 -5.53 6.38
C PHE A 46 -4.55 -4.12 5.83
N ARG A 47 -5.59 -3.48 5.27
CA ARG A 47 -5.51 -2.08 4.84
C ARG A 47 -5.18 -1.16 6.01
N ASP A 48 -5.78 -1.41 7.17
CA ASP A 48 -5.58 -0.59 8.35
C ASP A 48 -4.16 -0.78 8.93
N ASP A 49 -3.61 -2.00 8.88
CA ASP A 49 -2.21 -2.28 9.20
C ASP A 49 -1.25 -1.50 8.28
N GLU A 50 -1.50 -1.45 6.96
CA GLU A 50 -0.65 -0.68 6.05
C GLU A 50 -0.70 0.83 6.30
N MET A 51 -1.85 1.36 6.77
CA MET A 51 -1.93 2.75 7.19
C MET A 51 -1.08 3.01 8.45
N GLU A 52 -1.05 2.08 9.40
CA GLU A 52 -0.17 2.18 10.58
C GLU A 52 1.32 2.13 10.19
N HIS A 53 1.68 1.26 9.24
CA HIS A 53 3.02 1.17 8.69
C HIS A 53 3.43 2.46 7.95
N HIS A 54 2.52 3.01 7.13
CA HIS A 54 2.72 4.29 6.45
C HIS A 54 2.98 5.41 7.47
N ASP A 55 2.12 5.55 8.48
CA ASP A 55 2.24 6.57 9.52
C ASP A 55 3.54 6.39 10.32
N THR A 56 3.96 5.15 10.55
CA THR A 56 5.26 4.85 11.13
C THR A 56 6.40 5.39 10.28
N GLY A 57 6.38 5.13 8.96
CA GLY A 57 7.37 5.68 8.05
C GLY A 57 7.42 7.21 8.07
N VAL A 58 6.26 7.87 8.17
CA VAL A 58 6.16 9.33 8.30
C VAL A 58 6.77 9.81 9.63
N ARG A 59 6.46 9.14 10.76
CA ARG A 59 7.01 9.48 12.09
C ARG A 59 8.53 9.36 12.15
N TYR A 60 9.11 8.38 11.46
CA TYR A 60 10.56 8.17 11.39
C TYR A 60 11.22 8.93 10.23
N GLU A 61 10.72 10.14 9.94
CA GLU A 61 11.31 11.11 9.01
C GLU A 61 11.52 10.57 7.58
N GLY A 62 10.70 9.61 7.15
CA GLY A 62 10.78 9.05 5.79
C GLY A 62 10.54 10.08 4.69
N LEU A 63 9.68 11.07 4.95
CA LEU A 63 9.42 12.18 4.02
C LEU A 63 10.63 13.09 3.81
N GLU A 64 11.60 13.09 4.73
CA GLU A 64 12.81 13.90 4.65
C GLU A 64 13.96 13.17 3.94
N ALA A 65 13.72 11.99 3.39
CA ALA A 65 14.71 11.27 2.62
C ALA A 65 15.19 12.12 1.43
N PRO A 66 16.51 12.15 1.14
CA PRO A 66 17.02 12.81 -0.05
C PRO A 66 16.35 12.25 -1.31
N PHE A 67 15.86 13.14 -2.18
CA PHE A 67 15.15 12.78 -3.41
C PHE A 67 13.88 11.94 -3.18
N TYR A 68 13.19 12.14 -2.05
CA TYR A 68 11.97 11.42 -1.67
C TYR A 68 10.97 11.24 -2.83
N ASP A 69 10.60 12.33 -3.52
CA ASP A 69 9.59 12.26 -4.59
C ASP A 69 10.02 11.33 -5.75
N ALA A 70 11.30 11.37 -6.13
CA ALA A 70 11.83 10.51 -7.18
C ALA A 70 11.87 9.05 -6.74
N LEU A 71 12.30 8.81 -5.49
CA LEU A 71 12.33 7.47 -4.90
C LEU A 71 10.91 6.89 -4.80
N LYS A 72 9.97 7.67 -4.28
CA LYS A 72 8.55 7.34 -4.19
C LYS A 72 8.00 6.96 -5.56
N ALA A 73 8.18 7.82 -6.56
CA ALA A 73 7.65 7.57 -7.90
C ALA A 73 8.17 6.25 -8.51
N VAL A 74 9.46 5.96 -8.36
CA VAL A 74 10.07 4.71 -8.85
C VAL A 74 9.49 3.49 -8.13
N ILE A 75 9.41 3.55 -6.80
CA ILE A 75 8.89 2.44 -5.99
C ILE A 75 7.42 2.19 -6.29
N GLN A 76 6.61 3.24 -6.29
CA GLN A 76 5.18 3.12 -6.59
C GLN A 76 4.94 2.56 -8.00
N THR A 77 5.73 2.98 -8.99
CA THR A 77 5.64 2.43 -10.35
C THR A 77 5.97 0.94 -10.35
N GLY A 78 7.03 0.52 -9.64
CA GLY A 78 7.40 -0.88 -9.48
C GLY A 78 6.29 -1.72 -8.84
N CYS A 79 5.76 -1.26 -7.71
CA CYS A 79 4.67 -1.94 -6.99
C CYS A 79 3.40 -2.05 -7.84
N LYS A 80 2.94 -0.94 -8.45
CA LYS A 80 1.77 -0.93 -9.33
C LYS A 80 1.94 -1.87 -10.52
N THR A 81 3.15 -1.92 -11.10
CA THR A 81 3.47 -2.85 -12.18
C THR A 81 3.42 -4.30 -11.72
N ALA A 82 4.00 -4.61 -10.55
CA ALA A 82 3.99 -5.97 -10.00
C ALA A 82 2.56 -6.45 -9.72
N ILE A 83 1.74 -5.61 -9.07
CA ILE A 83 0.32 -5.87 -8.82
C ILE A 83 -0.43 -6.12 -10.13
N TRP A 84 -0.22 -5.25 -11.13
CA TRP A 84 -0.88 -5.41 -12.43
C TRP A 84 -0.53 -6.72 -13.10
N ILE A 85 0.74 -7.15 -13.03
CA ILE A 85 1.17 -8.44 -13.59
C ILE A 85 0.49 -9.59 -12.85
N THR A 86 0.49 -9.59 -11.52
CA THR A 86 -0.04 -10.71 -10.73
C THR A 86 -1.56 -10.86 -10.82
N GLN A 87 -2.29 -9.76 -11.03
CA GLN A 87 -3.75 -9.81 -11.29
C GLN A 87 -4.13 -10.46 -12.63
N ARG A 88 -3.18 -10.63 -13.55
CA ARG A 88 -3.42 -11.17 -14.90
C ARG A 88 -3.08 -12.65 -15.04
N ILE A 89 -2.45 -13.25 -14.03
CA ILE A 89 -2.09 -14.67 -13.97
C ILE A 89 -3.22 -15.42 -13.27
#